data_AF-A0A4Z0B2P3-F1
#
_entry.id   AF-A0A4Z0B2P3-F1
#
_cell.length_a   1.000
_cell.length_b   1.000
_cell.length_c   1.000
_cell.angle_alpha   90.00
_cell.angle_beta   90.00
_cell.angle_gamma   90.00
#
_symmetry.space_group_name_H-M   'P 1'
#
loop_
_entity.id
_entity.type
_entity.pdbx_description
1 polymer ?
#
loop_
_entity_poly.entity_id
_entity_poly.type
_entity_poly.pdbx_seq_one_letter_code
_entity_poly.pdbx_strand_id
1 'polypeptide(L)'
;MTLPVTKLNDVAAQVADEAIDQLDAAVQTIIQLEALFRACRKELGVHSDAARMVALGEYAAMDQGNGYDCSREMLRERLNNCAPQFQQPENVARESEGRP
;
A
#
# COMPACT_ATOMS: atom_id res chain seq x y z
N MET A 1 -21.06 22.88 -16.93
CA MET A 1 -21.49 21.91 -15.90
C MET A 1 -20.25 21.39 -15.20
N THR A 2 -19.90 21.97 -14.06
CA THR A 2 -18.79 21.51 -13.20
C THR A 2 -19.36 20.47 -12.24
N LEU A 3 -18.93 19.21 -12.37
CA LEU A 3 -19.20 18.20 -11.36
C LEU A 3 -18.61 18.68 -10.02
N PRO A 4 -19.29 18.46 -8.88
CA PRO A 4 -18.80 18.92 -7.59
C PRO A 4 -17.49 18.18 -7.28
N VAL A 5 -16.40 18.95 -7.19
CA VAL A 5 -15.02 18.50 -6.95
C VAL A 5 -14.90 17.58 -5.72
N THR A 6 -15.79 17.72 -4.75
CA THR A 6 -15.90 16.86 -3.57
C THR A 6 -16.18 15.39 -3.90
N LYS A 7 -17.11 15.08 -4.81
CA LYS A 7 -17.45 13.68 -5.14
C LYS A 7 -16.31 12.93 -5.84
N LEU A 8 -15.50 13.62 -6.63
CA LEU A 8 -14.37 13.03 -7.34
C LEU A 8 -13.21 12.72 -6.38
N ASN A 9 -12.97 13.58 -5.39
CA ASN A 9 -11.95 13.35 -4.37
C ASN A 9 -12.31 12.16 -3.47
N ASP A 10 -13.59 12.00 -3.11
CA ASP A 10 -14.06 10.87 -2.31
C ASP A 10 -13.89 9.53 -3.04
N VAL A 11 -14.21 9.48 -4.35
CA VAL A 11 -14.01 8.28 -5.17
C VAL A 11 -12.51 7.97 -5.33
N ALA A 12 -11.67 8.99 -5.52
CA ALA A 12 -10.23 8.78 -5.65
C ALA A 12 -9.60 8.26 -4.36
N ALA A 13 -10.03 8.75 -3.19
CA ALA A 13 -9.60 8.24 -1.90
C ALA A 13 -10.03 6.78 -1.71
N GLN A 14 -11.30 6.47 -2.01
CA GLN A 14 -11.81 5.11 -1.90
C GLN A 14 -11.05 4.13 -2.81
N VAL A 15 -10.81 4.48 -4.07
CA VAL A 15 -10.04 3.64 -5.01
C VAL A 15 -8.62 3.39 -4.50
N ALA A 16 -8.01 4.37 -3.85
CA ALA A 16 -6.65 4.24 -3.34
C ALA A 16 -6.59 3.38 -2.07
N ASP A 17 -7.60 3.48 -1.18
CA ASP A 17 -7.75 2.59 -0.04
C ASP A 17 -7.99 1.14 -0.50
N GLU A 18 -8.88 0.92 -1.48
CA GLU A 18 -9.09 -0.41 -2.06
C GLU A 18 -7.81 -0.98 -2.69
N ALA A 19 -7.01 -0.16 -3.35
CA ALA A 19 -5.72 -0.58 -3.90
C ALA A 19 -4.71 -0.95 -2.80
N ILE A 20 -4.70 -0.23 -1.67
CA ILE A 20 -3.88 -0.56 -0.49
C ILE A 20 -4.28 -1.91 0.09
N ASP A 21 -5.58 -2.17 0.21
CA ASP A 21 -6.09 -3.43 0.74
C ASP A 21 -5.77 -4.61 -0.19
N GLN A 22 -5.86 -4.39 -1.51
CA GLN A 22 -5.45 -5.40 -2.50
C GLN A 22 -3.95 -5.70 -2.44
N LEU A 23 -3.10 -4.67 -2.23
CA LEU A 23 -1.67 -4.86 -2.04
C LEU A 23 -1.38 -5.64 -0.75
N ASP A 24 -2.10 -5.37 0.34
CA ASP A 24 -1.97 -6.12 1.59
C ASP A 24 -2.35 -7.61 1.40
N ALA A 25 -3.49 -7.87 0.76
CA ALA A 25 -3.93 -9.23 0.43
C ALA A 25 -2.92 -9.97 -0.47
N ALA A 26 -2.30 -9.25 -1.43
CA ALA A 26 -1.25 -9.81 -2.28
C ALA A 26 0.00 -10.19 -1.46
N VAL A 27 0.46 -9.31 -0.56
CA VAL A 27 1.58 -9.60 0.36
C VAL A 27 1.29 -10.85 1.18
N GLN A 28 0.10 -10.96 1.79
CA GLN A 28 -0.28 -12.13 2.58
C GLN A 28 -0.28 -13.42 1.75
N THR A 29 -0.81 -13.37 0.53
CA THR A 29 -0.82 -14.52 -0.39
C THR A 29 0.60 -14.97 -0.75
N ILE A 30 1.51 -14.02 -0.96
CA ILE A 30 2.89 -14.30 -1.32
C ILE A 30 3.69 -14.87 -0.14
N ILE A 31 3.43 -14.40 1.08
CA ILE A 31 4.00 -14.99 2.31
C ILE A 31 3.56 -16.45 2.45
N GLN A 32 2.30 -16.76 2.17
CA GLN A 32 1.82 -18.14 2.17
C GLN A 32 2.52 -18.98 1.08
N LEU A 33 2.74 -18.41 -0.10
CA LEU A 33 3.46 -19.07 -1.18
C LEU A 33 4.94 -19.33 -0.83
N GLU A 34 5.61 -18.38 -0.21
CA GLU A 34 6.98 -18.56 0.33
C GLU A 34 7.01 -19.72 1.34
N ALA A 35 6.06 -19.76 2.27
CA ALA A 35 5.97 -20.84 3.25
C ALA A 35 5.73 -22.21 2.60
N LEU A 36 4.92 -22.26 1.53
CA LEU A 36 4.71 -23.47 0.75
C LEU A 36 6.00 -23.94 0.06
N PHE A 37 6.74 -23.04 -0.60
CA PHE A 37 8.02 -23.39 -1.19
C PHE A 37 9.01 -23.89 -0.13
N ARG A 38 9.10 -23.22 1.02
CA ARG A 38 9.96 -23.64 2.12
C ARG A 38 9.58 -25.03 2.64
N ALA A 39 8.28 -25.34 2.72
CA ALA A 39 7.81 -26.67 3.11
C ALA A 39 8.16 -27.72 2.06
N CYS A 40 7.87 -27.47 0.79
CA CYS A 40 8.20 -28.37 -0.32
C CYS A 40 9.69 -28.69 -0.38
N ARG A 41 10.57 -27.71 -0.12
CA ARG A 41 12.02 -27.93 -0.17
C ARG A 41 12.51 -28.97 0.84
N LYS A 42 11.84 -29.11 1.99
CA LYS A 42 12.22 -30.08 3.03
C LYS A 42 12.02 -31.53 2.59
N GLU A 43 11.05 -31.76 1.71
CA GLU A 43 10.68 -33.09 1.20
C GLU A 43 11.45 -33.47 -0.07
N LEU A 44 12.21 -32.53 -0.65
CA LEU A 44 12.93 -32.74 -1.90
C LEU A 44 14.41 -33.08 -1.66
N GLY A 45 14.95 -33.98 -2.48
CA GLY A 45 16.38 -34.27 -2.48
C GLY A 45 17.20 -33.01 -2.79
N VAL A 46 18.21 -32.73 -1.96
CA VAL A 46 19.01 -31.48 -1.92
C VAL A 46 19.62 -31.08 -3.27
N HIS A 47 19.82 -32.04 -4.19
CA HIS A 47 20.41 -31.81 -5.51
C HIS A 47 19.44 -32.06 -6.67
N SER A 48 18.14 -32.21 -6.39
CA SER A 48 17.14 -32.36 -7.44
C SER A 48 16.84 -31.02 -8.12
N ASP A 49 16.54 -31.06 -9.42
CA ASP A 49 16.08 -29.87 -10.14
C ASP A 49 14.80 -29.29 -9.53
N ALA A 50 13.94 -30.15 -8.98
CA ALA A 50 12.76 -29.73 -8.21
C ALA A 50 13.15 -28.88 -6.99
N ALA A 51 14.15 -29.30 -6.20
CA ALA A 51 14.61 -28.51 -5.05
C ALA A 51 15.16 -27.15 -5.47
N ARG A 52 15.87 -27.08 -6.61
CA ARG A 52 16.36 -25.80 -7.19
C ARG A 52 15.22 -24.89 -7.63
N MET A 53 14.22 -25.44 -8.31
CA MET A 53 13.03 -24.70 -8.74
C MET A 53 12.23 -24.15 -7.56
N VAL A 54 12.04 -24.97 -6.52
CA VAL A 54 11.36 -24.55 -5.29
C VAL A 54 12.15 -23.46 -4.56
N ALA A 55 13.49 -23.58 -4.48
CA ALA A 55 14.32 -22.54 -3.91
C ALA A 55 14.21 -21.21 -4.70
N LEU A 56 14.21 -21.27 -6.03
CA LEU A 56 13.97 -20.09 -6.87
C LEU A 56 12.58 -19.48 -6.61
N GLY A 57 11.56 -20.32 -6.46
CA GLY A 57 10.21 -19.89 -6.09
C GLY A 57 10.16 -19.19 -4.73
N GLU A 58 10.86 -19.71 -3.72
CA GLU A 58 10.98 -19.07 -2.40
C GLU A 58 11.60 -17.67 -2.54
N TYR A 59 12.71 -17.53 -3.26
CA TYR A 59 13.36 -16.25 -3.50
C TYR A 59 12.47 -15.26 -4.26
N ALA A 60 11.79 -15.72 -5.32
CA ALA A 60 10.90 -14.89 -6.11
C ALA A 60 9.69 -14.43 -5.28
N ALA A 61 9.11 -15.30 -4.46
CA ALA A 61 8.03 -14.93 -3.55
C ALA A 61 8.50 -13.87 -2.55
N MET A 62 9.65 -14.06 -1.91
CA MET A 62 10.20 -13.08 -0.98
C MET A 62 10.42 -11.70 -1.63
N ASP A 63 11.01 -11.66 -2.82
CA ASP A 63 11.24 -10.42 -3.57
C ASP A 63 9.92 -9.71 -3.95
N GLN A 64 8.96 -10.46 -4.48
CA GLN A 64 7.64 -9.92 -4.84
C GLN A 64 6.89 -9.41 -3.61
N GLY A 65 6.94 -10.13 -2.49
CA GLY A 65 6.32 -9.72 -1.23
C GLY A 65 6.84 -8.35 -0.78
N ASN A 66 8.16 -8.17 -0.79
CA ASN A 66 8.79 -6.89 -0.49
C ASN A 66 8.38 -5.79 -1.49
N GLY A 67 8.32 -6.10 -2.78
CA GLY A 67 7.91 -5.15 -3.81
C GLY A 67 6.48 -4.62 -3.63
N TYR A 68 5.54 -5.50 -3.27
CA TYR A 68 4.17 -5.10 -2.98
C TYR A 68 4.06 -4.32 -1.67
N ASP A 69 4.82 -4.69 -0.63
CA ASP A 69 4.85 -3.97 0.64
C ASP A 69 5.36 -2.53 0.47
N CYS A 70 6.47 -2.35 -0.26
CA CYS A 70 6.99 -1.03 -0.65
C CYS A 70 5.98 -0.22 -1.46
N SER A 71 5.29 -0.86 -2.43
CA SER A 71 4.26 -0.20 -3.23
C SER A 71 3.07 0.27 -2.38
N ARG A 72 2.69 -0.53 -1.38
CA ARG A 72 1.63 -0.20 -0.41
C ARG A 72 2.03 0.99 0.45
N GLU A 73 3.26 1.00 0.96
CA GLU A 73 3.81 2.11 1.75
C GLU A 73 3.83 3.41 0.94
N MET A 74 4.39 3.37 -0.27
CA MET A 74 4.44 4.54 -1.16
C MET A 74 3.04 5.09 -1.48
N LEU A 75 2.05 4.21 -1.70
CA LEU A 75 0.69 4.64 -1.99
C LEU A 75 0.03 5.29 -0.76
N ARG A 76 0.24 4.72 0.44
CA ARG A 76 -0.22 5.31 1.72
C ARG A 76 0.38 6.69 1.96
N GLU A 77 1.69 6.85 1.75
CA GLU A 77 2.35 8.14 1.89
C GLU A 77 1.78 9.18 0.93
N ARG A 78 1.55 8.81 -0.34
CA ARG A 78 0.95 9.71 -1.33
C ARG A 78 -0.46 10.14 -0.93
N LEU A 79 -1.28 9.23 -0.41
CA LEU A 79 -2.62 9.59 0.08
C LEU A 79 -2.56 10.56 1.26
N ASN A 80 -1.70 10.28 2.24
CA ASN A 80 -1.53 11.14 3.41
C ASN A 80 -1.05 12.55 3.03
N ASN A 81 -0.20 12.65 2.00
CA ASN A 81 0.30 13.93 1.50
C ASN A 81 -0.70 14.68 0.60
N CYS A 82 -1.65 13.97 -0.02
CA CYS A 82 -2.71 14.56 -0.85
C CYS A 82 -3.96 14.94 -0.06
N ALA A 83 -4.17 14.36 1.12
CA ALA A 83 -5.21 14.82 2.04
C ALA A 83 -4.89 16.27 2.44
N PRO A 84 -5.78 17.25 2.18
CA PRO A 84 -5.56 18.61 2.63
C PRO A 84 -5.40 18.56 4.14
N GLN A 85 -4.23 18.96 4.64
CA GLN A 85 -4.06 19.25 6.05
C GLN A 85 -5.10 20.32 6.37
N PHE A 86 -6.21 19.95 7.01
CA PHE A 86 -7.11 20.89 7.66
C PHE A 86 -6.35 21.48 8.87
N GLN A 87 -5.31 22.26 8.60
CA GLN A 87 -4.84 23.26 9.54
C GLN A 87 -5.96 24.28 9.61
N GLN A 88 -6.81 24.14 10.64
CA GLN A 88 -7.73 25.19 11.02
C GLN A 88 -6.94 26.49 11.17
N PRO A 89 -7.34 27.61 10.54
CA PRO A 89 -6.73 28.89 10.80
C PRO A 89 -7.25 29.37 12.16
N GLU A 90 -6.60 28.97 13.26
CA GLU A 90 -6.67 29.77 14.47
C GLU A 90 -5.99 31.11 14.15
N ASN A 91 -6.78 32.19 14.17
CA ASN A 91 -6.41 33.62 14.11
C ASN A 91 -6.75 34.43 12.86
N VAL A 92 -7.93 34.24 12.25
CA VAL A 92 -8.59 35.31 11.46
C VAL A 92 -9.90 35.73 12.13
N ALA A 93 -9.79 36.35 13.31
CA ALA A 93 -10.87 37.10 13.94
C ALA A 93 -10.30 38.21 14.83
N ARG A 94 -9.52 39.11 14.24
CA ARG A 94 -9.26 40.46 14.79
C ARG A 94 -9.19 41.45 13.64
N GLU A 95 -10.33 41.65 12.99
CA GLU A 95 -10.58 42.93 12.32
C GLU A 95 -11.64 43.68 13.12
N SER A 96 -11.27 44.91 13.48
CA SER A 96 -12.17 46.07 13.47
C SER A 96 -13.15 46.28 14.63
N GLU A 97 -12.61 46.72 15.78
CA GLU A 97 -13.19 47.85 16.52
C GLU A 97 -12.06 48.89 16.56
N GLY A 98 -12.05 49.93 15.73
CA GLY A 98 -13.00 51.04 15.78
C GLY A 98 -12.20 52.27 16.22
N ARG A 99 -11.50 52.91 15.27
CA ARG A 99 -10.87 54.23 15.48
C ARG A 99 -11.89 55.32 15.13
N PRO A 100 -11.94 56.41 15.89
CA PRO A 100 -11.51 57.70 15.35
C PRO A 100 -10.27 58.25 16.05
#